data_AF-A0A835I2H7-F1
#
_entry.id   AF-A0A835I2H7-F1
#
_cell.length_a   1.000
_cell.length_b   1.000
_cell.length_c   1.000
_cell.angle_alpha   90.00
_cell.angle_beta   90.00
_cell.angle_gamma   90.00
#
_symmetry.space_group_name_H-M   'P 1'
#
loop_
_entity.id
_entity.type
_entity.pdbx_description
1 polymer ?
#
loop_
_entity_poly.entity_id
_entity_poly.type
_entity_poly.pdbx_seq_one_letter_code
_entity_poly.pdbx_strand_id
1 'polypeptide(L)'
;MIRFCDFDKAVIGEIYQRTSNMLCEIKEALLDHWELSDIMEDLINFKWEKMNRPLHCLAYVLTPHYYSQAWLRGGPQRRKPHADPYVDKIYLDVVERMVREPLEMVVIRQQLSDYLSSNDTFA
;
A
#
# COMPACT_ATOMS: atom_id res chain seq x y z
N MET A 1 -14.48 5.86 -5.78
CA MET A 1 -13.65 6.28 -4.63
C MET A 1 -14.46 7.00 -3.56
N ILE A 2 -15.07 8.17 -3.80
CA ILE A 2 -15.78 8.93 -2.74
C ILE A 2 -16.86 8.09 -2.02
N ARG A 3 -17.77 7.43 -2.76
CA ARG A 3 -18.79 6.53 -2.16
C ARG A 3 -18.22 5.26 -1.51
N PHE A 4 -16.99 4.88 -1.86
CA PHE A 4 -16.31 3.74 -1.27
C PHE A 4 -15.55 4.14 0.01
N CYS A 5 -15.25 5.42 0.20
CA CYS A 5 -14.66 5.91 1.44
C CYS A 5 -15.72 6.18 2.53
N ASP A 6 -17.00 6.07 2.18
CA ASP A 6 -18.16 6.33 3.03
C ASP A 6 -18.59 5.03 3.75
N PHE A 7 -17.67 4.46 4.54
CA PHE A 7 -17.94 3.31 5.40
C PHE A 7 -17.39 3.56 6.81
N ASP A 8 -18.08 3.03 7.82
CA ASP A 8 -17.66 3.10 9.23
C ASP A 8 -16.48 2.16 9.58
N LYS A 9 -15.95 1.42 8.59
CA LYS A 9 -14.79 0.51 8.78
C LYS A 9 -13.50 1.13 8.26
N ALA A 10 -12.36 0.66 8.78
CA ALA A 10 -11.04 1.09 8.29
C ALA A 10 -10.80 0.62 6.84
N VAL A 11 -11.05 1.49 5.87
CA VAL A 11 -10.89 1.21 4.42
C VAL A 11 -9.61 1.78 3.82
N ILE A 12 -8.75 2.43 4.61
CA ILE A 12 -7.57 3.16 4.10
C ILE A 12 -6.59 2.23 3.34
N GLY A 13 -6.36 1.01 3.84
CA GLY A 13 -5.58 0.01 3.12
C GLY A 13 -6.25 -0.44 1.80
N GLU A 14 -7.58 -0.54 1.78
CA GLU A 14 -8.34 -0.90 0.58
C GLU A 14 -8.29 0.20 -0.48
N ILE A 15 -8.18 1.46 -0.06
CA ILE A 15 -7.97 2.60 -0.95
C ILE A 15 -6.63 2.46 -1.67
N TYR A 16 -5.54 2.10 -0.96
CA TYR A 16 -4.24 1.83 -1.61
C TYR A 16 -4.38 0.77 -2.70
N GLN A 17 -4.97 -0.38 -2.37
CA GLN A 17 -5.10 -1.50 -3.31
C GLN A 17 -5.92 -1.12 -4.55
N ARG A 18 -7.06 -0.44 -4.36
CA ARG A 18 -7.94 -0.06 -5.48
C ARG A 18 -7.28 0.96 -6.40
N THR A 19 -6.56 1.92 -5.83
CA THR A 19 -5.82 2.90 -6.63
C THR A 19 -4.66 2.25 -7.38
N SER A 20 -3.95 1.31 -6.76
CA SER A 20 -2.89 0.52 -7.42
C SER A 20 -3.44 -0.33 -8.57
N ASN A 21 -4.54 -1.07 -8.35
CA ASN A 21 -5.18 -1.86 -9.42
C ASN A 21 -5.62 -1.00 -10.60
N MET A 22 -6.26 0.14 -10.32
CA MET A 22 -6.70 1.07 -11.36
C MET A 22 -5.51 1.57 -12.21
N LEU A 23 -4.35 1.83 -11.59
CA LEU A 23 -3.15 2.22 -12.32
C LEU A 23 -2.67 1.08 -13.24
N CYS A 24 -2.67 -0.17 -12.75
CA CYS A 24 -2.33 -1.32 -13.57
C CYS A 24 -3.29 -1.51 -14.75
N GLU A 25 -4.61 -1.42 -14.51
CA GLU A 25 -5.63 -1.52 -15.56
C GLU A 25 -5.50 -0.42 -16.62
N ILE A 26 -5.17 0.81 -16.21
CA ILE A 26 -4.91 1.93 -17.13
C ILE A 26 -3.65 1.67 -17.96
N LYS A 27 -2.56 1.20 -17.33
CA LYS A 27 -1.32 0.86 -18.03
C LYS A 27 -1.54 -0.26 -19.05
N GLU A 28 -2.30 -1.28 -18.67
CA GLU A 28 -2.67 -2.38 -19.58
C GLU A 28 -3.52 -1.88 -20.75
N ALA A 29 -4.49 -0.99 -20.51
CA ALA A 29 -5.31 -0.40 -21.57
C ALA A 29 -4.51 0.54 -22.50
N LEU A 30 -3.39 1.11 -22.04
CA LEU A 30 -2.54 2.03 -22.78
C LEU A 30 -1.22 1.39 -23.25
N LEU A 31 -1.12 0.05 -23.26
CA LEU A 31 0.09 -0.69 -23.64
C LEU A 31 0.68 -0.22 -24.98
N ASP A 32 -0.16 0.06 -25.98
CA ASP A 32 0.26 0.49 -27.32
C ASP A 32 0.61 1.99 -27.39
N HIS A 33 0.34 2.75 -26.33
CA HIS A 33 0.44 4.22 -26.27
C HIS A 33 1.26 4.63 -25.04
N TRP A 34 2.52 4.20 -24.99
CA TRP A 34 3.41 4.38 -23.85
C TRP A 34 3.54 5.84 -23.38
N GLU A 35 3.55 6.80 -24.30
CA GLU A 35 3.60 8.25 -23.98
C GLU A 35 2.39 8.69 -23.14
N LEU A 36 1.20 8.15 -23.43
CA LEU A 36 -0.02 8.43 -22.66
C LEU A 36 0.00 7.69 -21.32
N SER A 37 0.60 6.49 -21.28
CA SER A 37 0.76 5.72 -20.04
C SER A 37 1.62 6.49 -19.03
N ASP A 38 2.75 7.05 -19.44
CA ASP A 38 3.66 7.80 -18.57
C ASP A 38 2.98 9.08 -18.03
N ILE A 39 2.33 9.85 -18.91
CA ILE A 39 1.59 11.07 -18.51
C ILE A 39 0.48 10.73 -17.51
N MET A 40 -0.25 9.62 -17.72
CA MET A 40 -1.32 9.19 -16.82
C MET A 40 -0.78 8.71 -15.49
N GLU A 41 0.34 7.96 -15.48
CA GLU A 41 1.03 7.56 -14.27
C GLU A 41 1.46 8.77 -13.44
N ASP A 42 2.09 9.77 -14.05
CA ASP A 42 2.50 11.00 -13.39
C ASP A 42 1.30 11.75 -12.79
N LEU A 43 0.20 11.87 -13.55
CA LEU A 43 -1.02 12.54 -13.08
C LEU A 43 -1.65 11.81 -11.89
N ILE A 44 -1.72 10.48 -11.95
CA ILE A 44 -2.25 9.64 -10.86
C ILE A 44 -1.35 9.76 -9.64
N ASN A 45 -0.03 9.69 -9.84
CA ASN A 45 0.95 9.84 -8.77
C ASN A 45 0.84 11.21 -8.09
N PHE A 46 0.77 12.28 -8.87
CA PHE A 46 0.59 13.63 -8.35
C PHE A 46 -0.70 13.78 -7.51
N LYS A 47 -1.81 13.20 -7.97
CA LYS A 47 -3.07 13.20 -7.19
C LYS A 47 -2.95 12.35 -5.93
N TRP A 48 -2.26 11.22 -6.00
CA TRP A 48 -2.08 10.33 -4.86
C TRP A 48 -1.24 10.98 -3.76
N GLU A 49 -0.15 11.68 -4.11
CA GLU A 49 0.64 12.42 -3.12
C GLU A 49 -0.21 13.40 -2.32
N LYS A 50 -1.17 14.07 -2.97
CA LYS A 50 -2.12 14.97 -2.31
C LYS A 50 -3.13 14.27 -1.39
N MET A 51 -3.35 12.97 -1.54
CA MET A 51 -4.29 12.18 -0.72
C MET A 51 -3.62 11.48 0.46
N ASN A 52 -2.45 11.95 0.91
CA ASN A 52 -1.69 11.34 2.01
C ASN A 52 -1.28 9.88 1.71
N ARG A 53 -0.68 9.67 0.52
CA ARG A 53 -0.06 8.39 0.10
C ARG A 53 0.71 7.68 1.22
N PRO A 54 1.50 8.37 2.06
CA PRO A 54 2.26 7.69 3.09
C PRO A 54 1.38 6.95 4.12
N LEU A 55 0.28 7.57 4.57
CA LEU A 55 -0.68 6.92 5.47
C LEU A 55 -1.39 5.73 4.80
N HIS A 56 -1.67 5.83 3.50
CA HIS A 56 -2.25 4.72 2.73
C HIS A 56 -1.31 3.50 2.70
N CYS A 57 -0.02 3.73 2.45
CA CYS A 57 0.99 2.67 2.48
C CYS A 57 1.10 2.02 3.86
N LEU A 58 1.11 2.83 4.93
CA LEU A 58 1.17 2.31 6.30
C LEU A 58 -0.07 1.45 6.64
N ALA A 59 -1.27 1.93 6.32
CA ALA A 59 -2.50 1.17 6.56
C ALA A 59 -2.54 -0.13 5.75
N TYR A 60 -2.05 -0.10 4.51
CA TYR A 60 -1.93 -1.27 3.66
C TYR A 60 -0.99 -2.32 4.27
N VAL A 61 0.18 -1.91 4.77
CA VAL A 61 1.13 -2.80 5.48
C VAL A 61 0.52 -3.38 6.75
N LEU A 62 -0.19 -2.57 7.53
CA LEU A 62 -0.76 -2.99 8.82
C LEU A 62 -2.08 -3.76 8.70
N THR A 63 -2.49 -4.16 7.49
CA THR A 63 -3.73 -4.91 7.28
C THR A 63 -3.42 -6.40 7.01
N PRO A 64 -3.75 -7.32 7.95
CA PRO A 64 -3.47 -8.76 7.84
C PRO A 64 -4.04 -9.42 6.58
N HIS A 65 -5.18 -8.93 6.10
CA HIS A 65 -5.87 -9.47 4.91
C HIS A 65 -4.93 -9.62 3.70
N TYR A 66 -4.01 -8.67 3.48
CA TYR A 66 -3.08 -8.67 2.34
C TYR A 66 -1.91 -9.65 2.48
N TYR A 67 -1.80 -10.31 3.64
CA TYR A 67 -0.82 -11.36 3.89
C TYR A 67 -1.43 -12.76 3.76
N SER A 68 -2.77 -12.85 3.71
CA SER A 68 -3.48 -14.11 3.58
C SER A 68 -3.24 -14.78 2.22
N GLN A 69 -3.13 -16.11 2.24
CA GLN A 69 -3.00 -16.91 1.01
C GLN A 69 -4.22 -16.74 0.09
N ALA A 70 -5.41 -16.58 0.67
CA ALA A 70 -6.64 -16.34 -0.08
C ALA A 70 -6.54 -15.05 -0.90
N TRP A 71 -6.03 -13.97 -0.32
CA TRP A 71 -5.82 -12.73 -1.04
C TRP A 71 -4.70 -12.86 -2.07
N LEU A 72 -3.54 -13.42 -1.72
CA LEU A 72 -2.39 -13.56 -2.61
C LEU A 72 -2.70 -14.37 -3.88
N ARG A 73 -3.58 -15.37 -3.79
CA ARG A 73 -4.00 -16.18 -4.95
C ARG A 73 -4.99 -15.47 -5.89
N GLY A 74 -5.54 -14.33 -5.49
CA GLY A 74 -6.58 -13.64 -6.24
C GLY A 74 -6.10 -12.76 -7.40
N GLY A 75 -4.82 -12.82 -7.80
CA GLY A 75 -4.32 -12.15 -9.00
C GLY A 75 -2.80 -12.25 -9.18
N PRO A 76 -2.29 -12.24 -10.43
CA PRO A 76 -0.88 -12.47 -10.73
C PRO A 76 0.06 -11.37 -10.22
N GLN A 77 -0.47 -10.16 -9.99
CA GLN A 77 0.29 -9.02 -9.48
C GLN A 77 0.22 -8.88 -7.95
N ARG A 78 -0.51 -9.75 -7.25
CA ARG A 78 -0.67 -9.65 -5.79
C ARG A 78 0.58 -10.14 -5.07
N ARG A 79 1.13 -9.26 -4.25
CA ARG A 79 2.31 -9.50 -3.42
C ARG A 79 2.03 -8.97 -2.03
N LYS A 80 2.70 -9.56 -1.03
CA LYS A 80 2.63 -9.03 0.34
C LYS A 80 3.02 -7.55 0.33
N PRO A 81 2.35 -6.68 1.11
CA PRO A 81 2.60 -5.24 1.09
C PRO A 81 4.07 -4.83 1.19
N HIS A 82 4.83 -5.45 2.08
CA HIS A 82 6.27 -5.17 2.27
C HIS A 82 7.17 -5.70 1.13
N ALA A 83 6.64 -6.52 0.22
CA ALA A 83 7.36 -6.99 -0.96
C ALA A 83 7.16 -6.06 -2.18
N ASP A 84 6.31 -5.03 -2.05
CA ASP A 84 6.18 -3.96 -3.04
C ASP A 84 7.29 -2.90 -2.80
N PRO A 85 8.19 -2.66 -3.77
CA PRO A 85 9.29 -1.71 -3.62
C PRO A 85 8.87 -0.25 -3.33
N TYR A 86 7.67 0.14 -3.75
CA TYR A 86 7.14 1.49 -3.48
C TYR A 86 6.59 1.58 -2.07
N VAL A 87 5.89 0.54 -1.62
CA VAL A 87 5.34 0.49 -0.26
C VAL A 87 6.47 0.42 0.75
N ASP A 88 7.46 -0.45 0.51
CA ASP A 88 8.51 -0.80 1.47
C ASP A 88 9.24 0.41 2.03
N LYS A 89 9.60 1.34 1.14
CA LYS A 89 10.29 2.57 1.52
C LYS A 89 9.37 3.59 2.18
N ILE A 90 8.13 3.70 1.71
CA ILE A 90 7.21 4.75 2.13
C ILE A 90 6.70 4.48 3.55
N TYR A 91 6.33 3.25 3.90
CA TYR A 91 5.77 2.99 5.23
C TYR A 91 6.81 3.18 6.34
N LEU A 92 8.08 2.84 6.09
CA LEU A 92 9.18 3.06 7.04
C LEU A 92 9.43 4.55 7.29
N ASP A 93 9.47 5.36 6.23
CA ASP A 93 9.61 6.82 6.35
C ASP A 93 8.45 7.44 7.15
N VAL A 94 7.22 6.94 7.01
CA VAL A 94 6.08 7.40 7.82
C VAL A 94 6.28 7.07 9.28
N VAL A 95 6.65 5.82 9.56
CA VAL A 95 6.87 5.33 10.92
C VAL A 95 7.97 6.14 11.62
N GLU A 96 9.06 6.44 10.92
CA GLU A 96 10.16 7.29 11.42
C GLU A 96 9.72 8.75 11.68
N ARG A 97 8.79 9.29 10.89
CA ARG A 97 8.25 10.64 11.11
C ARG A 97 7.24 10.70 12.26
N MET A 98 6.52 9.61 12.50
CA MET A 98 5.51 9.53 13.56
C MET A 98 6.15 9.35 14.94
N VAL A 99 7.23 8.57 15.02
CA VAL A 99 7.88 8.20 16.27
C VAL A 99 9.03 9.16 16.56
N ARG A 100 8.86 9.99 17.59
CA ARG A 100 9.83 11.05 17.92
C ARG A 100 10.96 10.56 18.83
N GLU A 101 10.70 9.51 19.62
CA GLU A 101 11.62 9.04 20.65
C GLU A 101 12.46 7.86 20.13
N PRO A 102 13.81 7.92 20.23
CA PRO A 102 14.67 6.89 19.65
C PRO A 102 14.48 5.48 20.22
N LEU A 103 14.21 5.32 21.53
CA LEU A 103 14.03 4.00 22.14
C LEU A 103 12.70 3.37 21.69
N GLU A 104 11.63 4.15 21.65
CA GLU A 104 10.32 3.78 21.10
C GLU A 104 10.48 3.36 19.64
N MET A 105 11.36 4.02 18.88
CA MET A 105 11.60 3.66 17.49
C MET A 105 12.24 2.27 17.32
N VAL A 106 13.14 1.89 18.22
CA VAL A 106 13.72 0.54 18.22
C VAL A 106 12.63 -0.50 18.49
N VAL A 107 11.76 -0.24 19.47
CA VAL A 107 10.65 -1.15 19.84
C VAL A 107 9.66 -1.30 18.68
N ILE A 108 9.23 -0.20 18.07
CA ILE A 108 8.26 -0.22 16.98
C ILE A 108 8.81 -0.94 15.75
N ARG A 109 10.09 -0.72 15.40
CA ARG A 109 10.73 -1.45 14.29
C ARG A 109 10.79 -2.95 14.56
N GLN A 110 11.07 -3.36 15.79
CA GLN A 110 11.06 -4.78 16.15
C GLN A 110 9.64 -5.36 16.02
N GLN A 111 8.63 -4.69 16.56
CA GLN A 111 7.23 -5.14 16.46
C GLN A 111 6.75 -5.24 15.00
N LEU A 112 7.13 -4.27 14.16
CA LEU A 112 6.87 -4.32 12.72
C LEU A 112 7.57 -5.51 12.07
N SER A 113 8.85 -5.72 12.35
CA SER A 113 9.59 -6.86 11.84
C SER A 113 8.93 -8.19 12.21
N ASP A 114 8.51 -8.34 13.46
CA ASP A 114 7.82 -9.54 13.96
C ASP A 114 6.48 -9.75 13.25
N TYR A 115 5.68 -8.67 13.11
CA TYR A 115 4.42 -8.68 12.38
C TYR A 115 4.60 -9.04 10.90
N LEU A 116 5.61 -8.51 10.22
CA LEU A 116 5.87 -8.79 8.81
C LEU A 116 6.38 -10.21 8.58
N SER A 117 7.09 -10.75 9.57
CA SER A 117 7.69 -12.09 9.53
C SER A 117 6.69 -13.19 9.87
N SER A 118 5.52 -12.86 10.42
CA SER A 118 4.49 -13.82 10.79
C SER A 118 3.75 -14.33 9.53
N ASN A 119 4.49 -15.14 8.76
CA ASN A 119 4.06 -15.78 7.53
C ASN A 119 3.11 -16.93 7.88
N ASP A 120 1.82 -16.75 7.60
CA ASP A 120 0.73 -17.73 7.74
C ASP A 120 -0.04 -17.76 9.07
N THR A 121 0.19 -16.82 10.00
CA THR A 121 -0.65 -16.68 11.22
C THR A 121 -1.80 -15.68 11.08
N PHE A 122 -1.84 -14.91 10.00
CA PHE A 122 -2.96 -14.05 9.63
C PHE A 122 -4.04 -14.89 8.95
N ALA A 123 -4.69 -15.77 9.72
CA ALA A 123 -5.83 -16.56 9.28
C ALA A 123 -7.05 -15.67 8.95
#